data_AF-A0A3Q0SDW6-F1
#
_entry.id   AF-A0A3Q0SDW6-F1
#
_cell.length_a   1.000
_cell.length_b   1.000
_cell.length_c   1.000
_cell.angle_alpha   90.00
_cell.angle_beta   90.00
_cell.angle_gamma   90.00
#
_symmetry.space_group_name_H-M   'P 1'
#
loop_
_entity.id
_entity.type
_entity.pdbx_description
1 polymer ?
#
loop_
_entity_poly.entity_id
_entity_poly.type
_entity_poly.pdbx_seq_one_letter_code
_entity_poly.pdbx_strand_id
1 'polypeptide(L)' 'CRTETVAELKSELKLRSLPVSGTKNDLIERLRTYQELNGGNYHILAN' A
#
# COMPACT_ATOMS: atom_id res chain seq x y z
N CYS A 1 -3.28 3.05 21.05
CA CYS A 1 -4.31 2.66 20.08
C CYS A 1 -3.73 2.83 18.68
N ARG A 2 -2.98 1.83 18.19
CA ARG A 2 -2.42 1.86 16.83
C ARG A 2 -3.22 0.88 16.01
N THR A 3 -4.25 1.38 15.35
CA THR A 3 -4.96 0.67 14.29
C THR A 3 -4.32 1.12 12.97
N GLU A 4 -3.78 0.17 12.20
CA GLU A 4 -3.37 0.40 10.81
C GLU A 4 -4.63 0.67 9.99
N THR A 5 -5.06 1.93 10.04
CA THR A 5 -6.29 2.40 9.45
C THR A 5 -6.09 2.62 7.96
N VAL A 6 -7.20 2.59 7.23
CA VAL A 6 -7.26 3.02 5.84
C VAL A 6 -6.63 4.41 5.64
N ALA A 7 -6.58 5.25 6.68
CA ALA A 7 -5.89 6.53 6.65
C ALA A 7 -4.38 6.41 6.42
N GLU A 8 -3.69 5.47 7.09
CA GLU A 8 -2.25 5.24 6.88
C GLU A 8 -1.97 4.75 5.45
N LEU A 9 -2.75 3.77 4.98
CA LEU A 9 -2.66 3.27 3.60
C LEU A 9 -2.89 4.38 2.57
N LYS A 10 -3.87 5.26 2.81
CA LYS A 10 -4.13 6.42 1.95
C LYS A 10 -3.01 7.46 2.00
N SER A 11 -2.46 7.74 3.18
CA SER A 11 -1.33 8.67 3.32
C SER A 11 -0.10 8.18 2.57
N GLU A 12 0.20 6.88 2.67
CA GLU A 12 1.31 6.24 1.96
C GLU A 12 1.13 6.24 0.44
N LEU A 13 -0.09 6.03 -0.05
CA LEU A 13 -0.41 6.16 -1.47
C LEU A 13 -0.30 7.61 -1.94
N LYS A 14 -0.76 8.58 -1.12
CA LYS A 14 -0.67 10.02 -1.43
C LYS A 14 0.78 10.47 -1.54
N LEU A 15 1.65 10.02 -0.62
CA LEU A 15 3.08 10.33 -0.63
C LEU A 15 3.75 9.81 -1.90
N ARG A 16 3.33 8.63 -2.37
CA ARG A 16 3.83 8.00 -3.61
C ARG A 16 3.13 8.51 -4.87
N SER A 17 2.29 9.55 -4.77
CA SER A 17 1.49 10.10 -5.87
C SER A 17 0.62 9.07 -6.59
N LEU A 18 0.16 8.06 -5.85
CA LEU A 18 -0.76 7.02 -6.33
C LEU A 18 -2.22 7.39 -5.98
N PRO A 19 -3.19 6.89 -6.75
CA PRO A 19 -4.60 7.13 -6.47
C PRO A 19 -5.02 6.53 -5.11
N VAL A 20 -5.51 7.40 -4.22
CA VAL A 20 -6.00 7.10 -2.85
C VAL A 20 -7.49 6.75 -2.80
N SER A 21 -8.10 6.57 -3.97
CA SER A 21 -9.50 6.22 -4.16
C SER A 21 -9.64 4.71 -4.30
N GLY A 22 -10.51 4.09 -3.51
CA GLY A 22 -10.69 2.63 -3.50
C GLY A 22 -11.08 2.08 -2.13
N THR A 23 -11.38 0.79 -2.09
CA THR A 23 -11.58 0.04 -0.83
C THR A 23 -10.23 -0.29 -0.19
N LYS A 24 -10.22 -0.70 1.08
CA LYS A 24 -8.98 -1.09 1.78
C LYS A 24 -8.13 -2.08 0.96
N ASN A 25 -8.76 -3.06 0.29
CA ASN A 25 -8.06 -4.02 -0.56
C ASN A 25 -7.43 -3.38 -1.79
N ASP A 26 -8.14 -2.49 -2.48
CA ASP A 26 -7.60 -1.76 -3.64
C ASP A 26 -6.35 -0.94 -3.25
N LEU A 27 -6.37 -0.33 -2.07
CA LEU A 27 -5.21 0.41 -1.55
C LEU A 27 -4.03 -0.51 -1.23
N ILE A 28 -4.30 -1.71 -0.67
CA ILE A 28 -3.27 -2.72 -0.37
C ILE A 28 -2.66 -3.27 -1.67
N GLU A 29 -3.48 -3.68 -2.62
CA GLU A 29 -3.02 -4.20 -3.91
C GLU A 29 -2.23 -3.14 -4.67
N ARG A 30 -2.69 -1.89 -4.69
CA ARG A 30 -1.97 -0.80 -5.36
C ARG A 30 -0.61 -0.52 -4.73
N LEU A 31 -0.51 -0.57 -3.39
CA LEU A 31 0.78 -0.47 -2.70
C LEU A 31 1.68 -1.67 -3.00
N ARG A 32 1.14 -2.90 -3.10
CA ARG A 32 1.91 -4.09 -3.49
C ARG A 32 2.43 -3.97 -4.92
N THR A 33 1.53 -3.73 -5.87
CA THR A 33 1.88 -3.57 -7.29
C THR A 33 2.91 -2.47 -7.49
N TYR A 34 2.77 -1.33 -6.79
CA TYR A 34 3.77 -0.27 -6.88
C TYR A 34 5.15 -0.72 -6.36
N GLN A 35 5.21 -1.44 -5.24
CA GLN A 35 6.47 -1.96 -4.70
C GLN A 35 7.11 -3.00 -5.65
N GLU A 36 6.30 -3.90 -6.22
CA GLU A 36 6.74 -4.88 -7.21
C GLU A 36 7.28 -4.20 -8.48
N LEU A 37 6.56 -3.22 -9.02
CA LEU A 37 6.97 -2.48 -10.22
C LEU A 37 8.22 -1.62 -9.99
N ASN A 38 8.44 -1.11 -8.77
CA ASN A 38 9.62 -0.33 -8.42
C ASN A 38 10.83 -1.21 -8.03
N GLY A 39 10.75 -2.54 -8.14
CA GLY A 39 11.86 -3.45 -7.83
C GLY A 39 12.13 -3.63 -6.33
N GLY A 40 11.22 -3.15 -5.48
CA GLY A 40 11.29 -3.29 -4.03
C GLY A 40 10.73 -4.63 -3.60
N ASN A 41 11.60 -5.62 -3.45
CA ASN A 41 11.34 -6.89 -2.79
C ASN A 41 10.73 -6.70 -1.38
N TYR A 42 9.40 -6.66 -1.28
CA TYR A 42 8.66 -6.75 -0.01
C TYR A 42 7.76 -8.01 0.03
N HIS A 43 8.19 -9.09 -0.63
CA HIS A 43 7.61 -10.44 -0.46
C HIS A 43 8.58 -11.43 0.19
N ILE A 44 9.48 -10.95 1.05
CA ILE A 44 10.10 -11.83 2.04
C ILE A 44 9.19 -11.76 3.26
N LEU A 45 8.65 -12.92 3.68
CA LEU A 45 7.71 -13.16 4.81
C LEU A 45 6.25 -13.52 4.44
N ALA A 46 6.04 -14.41 3.47
CA ALA A 46 4.89 -15.31 3.51
C ALA A 46 5.36 -16.77 3.38
N ASN A 47 5.87 -17.32 4.49
CA ASN A 47 5.87 -18.75 4.78
C ASN A 47 4.99 -18.94 6.03
#